data_AF-A0AAE3TCJ2-F1
#
_entry.id   AF-A0AAE3TCJ2-F1
#
_cell.length_a   1.000
_cell.length_b   1.000
_cell.length_c   1.000
_cell.angle_alpha   90.00
_cell.angle_beta   90.00
_cell.angle_gamma   90.00
#
_symmetry.space_group_name_H-M   'P 1'
#
loop_
_entity.id
_entity.type
_entity.pdbx_description
1 polymer ?
#
loop_
_entity_poly.entity_id
_entity_poly.type
_entity_poly.pdbx_seq_one_letter_code
_entity_poly.pdbx_strand_id
1 'polypeptide(L)'
;VISRLTGEWQQEYDRWQRRDLSARRYVYIWAEGVYLQARMEAQAECILVILGATPEGKKELVGFQVGVRESAQSRRDLLVDIKARGLKVLPEIAVGDGGMGFWKALDEV
;
A
#
# COMPACT_ATOMS: atom_id res chain seq x y z
N VAL A 1 -28.88 -2.24 -10.07
CA VAL A 1 -27.70 -2.57 -10.92
C VAL A 1 -26.40 -2.05 -10.31
N ILE A 2 -26.28 -0.74 -10.02
CA ILE A 2 -25.07 -0.13 -9.40
C ILE A 2 -24.71 -0.82 -8.07
N SER A 3 -25.68 -1.05 -7.17
CA SER A 3 -25.45 -1.73 -5.88
C SER A 3 -24.89 -3.16 -6.00
N ARG A 4 -25.23 -3.88 -7.08
CA ARG A 4 -24.68 -5.24 -7.33
C ARG A 4 -23.22 -5.17 -7.76
N LEU A 5 -22.89 -4.27 -8.68
CA LEU A 5 -21.53 -4.06 -9.15
C LEU A 5 -20.60 -3.56 -8.04
N THR A 6 -21.08 -2.65 -7.18
CA THR A 6 -20.31 -2.20 -6.02
C THR A 6 -20.07 -3.33 -5.02
N GLY A 7 -21.03 -4.24 -4.86
CA GLY A 7 -20.86 -5.43 -4.01
C GLY A 7 -19.79 -6.39 -4.54
N GLU A 8 -19.74 -6.59 -5.86
CA GLU A 8 -18.72 -7.41 -6.51
C GLU A 8 -17.33 -6.79 -6.36
N TRP A 9 -17.17 -5.49 -6.60
CA TRP A 9 -15.89 -4.79 -6.40
C TRP A 9 -15.42 -4.80 -4.96
N GLN A 10 -16.34 -4.70 -3.99
CA GLN A 10 -15.98 -4.81 -2.58
C GLN A 10 -15.38 -6.19 -2.27
N GLN A 11 -15.97 -7.27 -2.81
CA GLN A 11 -15.44 -8.62 -2.63
C GLN A 11 -14.08 -8.81 -3.30
N GLU A 12 -13.90 -8.26 -4.50
CA GLU A 12 -12.61 -8.27 -5.20
C GLU A 12 -11.54 -7.51 -4.42
N TYR A 13 -11.89 -6.33 -3.90
CA TYR A 13 -11.01 -5.53 -3.05
C TYR A 13 -10.63 -6.27 -1.77
N ASP A 14 -11.60 -6.85 -1.07
CA ASP A 14 -11.40 -7.61 0.15
C ASP A 14 -10.50 -8.84 -0.07
N ARG A 15 -10.65 -9.50 -1.23
CA ARG A 15 -9.78 -10.61 -1.63
C ARG A 15 -8.37 -10.12 -1.96
N TRP A 16 -8.27 -9.02 -2.70
CA TRP A 16 -6.99 -8.42 -3.09
C TRP A 16 -6.21 -7.94 -1.86
N GLN A 17 -6.90 -7.34 -0.89
CA GLN A 17 -6.30 -6.90 0.37
C GLN A 17 -5.70 -8.07 1.15
N ARG A 18 -6.29 -9.27 1.11
CA ARG A 18 -5.79 -10.46 1.85
C ARG A 18 -4.94 -11.43 1.01
N ARG A 19 -4.57 -11.06 -0.22
CA ARG A 19 -3.86 -11.96 -1.12
C ARG A 19 -2.48 -12.35 -0.58
N ASP A 20 -2.06 -13.56 -0.90
CA ASP A 20 -0.73 -14.05 -0.54
C ASP A 20 0.37 -13.37 -1.39
N LEU A 21 1.39 -12.89 -0.70
CA LEU A 21 2.59 -12.26 -1.27
C LEU A 21 3.83 -13.17 -1.13
N SER A 22 3.70 -14.38 -0.61
CA SER A 22 4.82 -15.29 -0.34
C SER A 22 5.65 -15.71 -1.57
N ALA A 23 5.02 -15.76 -2.73
CA ALA A 23 5.67 -16.04 -4.01
C ALA A 23 6.16 -14.78 -4.73
N ARG A 24 5.96 -13.58 -4.16
CA ARG A 24 6.35 -12.31 -4.79
C ARG A 24 7.78 -11.94 -4.41
N ARG A 25 8.50 -11.41 -5.39
CA ARG A 25 9.78 -10.75 -5.21
C ARG A 25 9.70 -9.38 -5.88
N TYR A 26 10.11 -8.35 -5.17
CA TYR A 26 10.26 -7.00 -5.72
C TYR A 26 11.71 -6.58 -5.58
N VAL A 27 12.28 -5.98 -6.61
CA VAL A 27 13.64 -5.42 -6.59
C VAL A 27 13.60 -3.97 -6.09
N TYR A 28 12.57 -3.22 -6.50
CA TYR A 28 12.31 -1.85 -6.09
C TYR A 28 10.94 -1.74 -5.46
N ILE A 29 10.82 -0.91 -4.41
CA ILE A 29 9.52 -0.40 -3.95
C ILE A 29 9.50 1.12 -3.92
N TRP A 30 8.32 1.68 -4.17
CA TRP A 30 8.02 3.10 -4.03
C TRP A 30 6.91 3.28 -3.01
N ALA A 31 7.13 4.16 -2.03
CA ALA A 31 6.16 4.53 -1.03
C ALA A 31 5.71 5.98 -1.25
N GLU A 32 4.40 6.19 -1.40
CA GLU A 32 3.82 7.52 -1.74
C GLU A 32 2.53 7.75 -0.96
N GLY A 33 2.20 9.02 -0.71
CA GLY A 33 0.91 9.44 -0.15
C GLY A 33 0.10 10.17 -1.22
N VAL A 34 -1.06 9.62 -1.58
CA VAL A 34 -1.97 10.19 -2.58
C VAL A 34 -3.14 10.85 -1.88
N TYR A 35 -3.23 12.18 -1.95
CA TYR A 35 -4.35 12.92 -1.40
C TYR A 35 -5.53 12.90 -2.37
N LEU A 36 -6.67 12.38 -1.91
CA LEU A 36 -7.91 12.31 -2.69
C LEU A 36 -9.02 13.11 -2.00
N GLN A 37 -9.56 14.07 -2.73
CA GLN A 37 -10.73 14.84 -2.30
C GLN A 37 -12.00 14.16 -2.85
N ALA A 38 -12.64 13.34 -2.02
CA ALA A 38 -13.94 12.79 -2.37
C ALA A 38 -15.02 13.90 -2.42
N ARG A 39 -15.98 13.74 -3.31
CA ARG A 39 -17.10 14.68 -3.44
C ARG A 39 -17.94 14.63 -2.18
N MET A 40 -18.32 15.79 -1.64
CA MET A 40 -19.07 15.96 -0.38
C MET A 40 -18.28 15.74 0.91
N GLU A 41 -17.01 15.32 0.86
CA GLU A 41 -16.18 15.25 2.06
C GLU A 41 -15.55 16.60 2.40
N ALA A 42 -15.46 16.91 3.70
CA ALA A 42 -14.93 18.20 4.16
C ALA A 42 -13.40 18.30 4.05
N GLN A 43 -12.70 17.16 4.03
CA GLN A 43 -11.24 17.08 3.98
C GLN A 43 -10.80 16.01 2.99
N ALA A 44 -9.64 16.20 2.39
CA ALA A 44 -9.01 15.19 1.54
C ALA A 44 -8.46 14.05 2.42
N GLU A 45 -8.69 12.82 1.97
CA GLU A 45 -8.10 11.63 2.59
C GLU A 45 -6.71 11.37 1.99
N CYS A 46 -5.82 10.80 2.80
CA CYS A 46 -4.48 10.44 2.35
C CYS A 46 -4.40 8.91 2.15
N ILE A 47 -4.28 8.45 0.91
CA ILE A 47 -4.05 7.04 0.62
C ILE A 47 -2.55 6.78 0.61
N LEU A 48 -2.09 5.91 1.51
CA LEU A 48 -0.71 5.46 1.54
C LEU A 48 -0.56 4.26 0.63
N VAL A 49 0.41 4.32 -0.29
CA VAL A 49 0.56 3.37 -1.38
C VAL A 49 1.97 2.81 -1.40
N ILE A 50 2.11 1.48 -1.56
CA ILE A 50 3.36 0.82 -1.94
C ILE A 50 3.22 0.22 -3.34
N LEU A 51 4.02 0.71 -4.30
CA LEU A 51 4.25 0.05 -5.59
C LEU A 51 5.53 -0.77 -5.53
N GLY A 52 5.57 -1.90 -6.22
CA GLY A 52 6.75 -2.75 -6.34
C GLY A 52 7.06 -3.07 -7.79
N ALA A 53 8.35 -3.17 -8.14
CA ALA A 53 8.80 -3.71 -9.43
C ALA A 53 9.35 -5.12 -9.23
N THR A 54 8.80 -6.07 -9.97
CA THR A 54 9.32 -7.45 -10.07
C THR A 54 10.68 -7.48 -10.78
N PRO A 55 11.47 -8.56 -10.64
CA PRO A 55 12.73 -8.72 -11.38
C PRO A 55 12.57 -8.60 -12.90
N GLU A 56 11.39 -8.94 -13.43
CA GLU A 56 11.05 -8.84 -14.85
C GLU A 56 10.65 -7.41 -15.26
N GLY A 57 10.71 -6.45 -14.35
CA GLY A 57 10.38 -5.04 -14.60
C GLY A 57 8.89 -4.70 -14.56
N LYS A 58 8.02 -5.67 -14.23
CA LYS A 58 6.59 -5.41 -14.08
C LYS A 58 6.31 -4.68 -12.77
N LYS A 59 5.61 -3.54 -12.87
CA LYS A 59 5.11 -2.77 -11.72
C LYS A 59 3.79 -3.35 -11.23
N GLU A 60 3.69 -3.55 -9.92
CA GLU A 60 2.50 -4.07 -9.26
C GLU A 60 2.20 -3.21 -8.03
N LEU A 61 0.91 -2.95 -7.78
CA LEU A 61 0.47 -2.37 -6.52
C LEU A 61 0.63 -3.45 -5.44
N VAL A 62 1.51 -3.23 -4.46
CA VAL A 62 1.79 -4.20 -3.39
C VAL A 62 0.73 -4.09 -2.31
N GLY A 63 0.42 -2.88 -1.89
CA GLY A 63 -0.57 -2.61 -0.87
C GLY A 63 -0.92 -1.14 -0.83
N PHE A 64 -2.11 -0.83 -0.33
CA PHE A 64 -2.47 0.51 0.05
C PHE A 64 -3.42 0.49 1.24
N GLN A 65 -3.51 1.63 1.91
CA GLN A 65 -4.49 1.87 2.96
C GLN A 65 -4.92 3.33 2.94
N VAL A 66 -6.13 3.58 3.44
CA VAL A 66 -6.60 4.94 3.72
C VAL A 66 -6.04 5.34 5.09
N GLY A 67 -5.31 6.45 5.12
CA GLY A 67 -4.82 7.09 6.33
C GLY A 67 -5.44 8.48 6.49
N VAL A 68 -5.50 8.94 7.73
CA VAL A 68 -5.92 10.32 8.03
C VAL A 68 -4.83 11.31 7.56
N ARG A 69 -3.55 10.89 7.62
CA ARG A 69 -2.35 11.67 7.27
C ARG A 69 -1.20 10.72 6.92
N GLU A 70 -0.10 11.26 6.40
CA GLU A 70 1.18 10.54 6.24
C GLU A 70 1.91 10.31 7.57
N SER A 71 1.25 9.66 8.52
CA SER A 71 1.85 9.34 9.81
C SER A 71 2.80 8.15 9.72
N ALA A 72 3.83 8.13 10.57
CA ALA A 72 4.73 6.98 10.69
C ALA A 72 3.98 5.71 11.09
N GLN A 73 3.01 5.84 12.01
CA GLN A 73 2.18 4.72 12.45
C GLN A 73 1.40 4.09 11.29
N SER A 74 0.71 4.92 10.49
CA SER A 74 0.00 4.40 9.32
C SER A 74 0.99 3.72 8.37
N ARG A 75 2.09 4.38 7.97
CA ARG A 75 3.11 3.76 7.10
C ARG A 75 3.56 2.39 7.63
N ARG A 76 3.78 2.26 8.94
CA ARG A 76 4.14 1.01 9.63
C ARG A 76 3.06 -0.05 9.52
N ASP A 77 1.80 0.31 9.77
CA ASP A 77 0.69 -0.64 9.72
C ASP A 77 0.57 -1.28 8.33
N LEU A 78 0.79 -0.51 7.26
CA LEU A 78 0.82 -1.04 5.89
C LEU A 78 2.01 -1.97 5.64
N LEU A 79 3.20 -1.63 6.13
CA LEU A 79 4.38 -2.49 6.00
C LEU A 79 4.21 -3.80 6.78
N VAL A 80 3.67 -3.74 8.00
CA VAL A 80 3.35 -4.91 8.82
C VAL A 80 2.33 -5.79 8.12
N ASP A 81 1.28 -5.21 7.55
CA ASP A 81 0.27 -5.95 6.80
C ASP A 81 0.86 -6.63 5.54
N ILE A 82 1.71 -5.94 4.77
CA ILE A 82 2.43 -6.52 3.62
C ILE A 82 3.29 -7.71 4.05
N LYS A 83 4.01 -7.59 5.17
CA LYS A 83 4.83 -8.67 5.74
C LYS A 83 3.96 -9.84 6.22
N ALA A 84 2.84 -9.55 6.88
CA ALA A 84 1.90 -10.55 7.36
C ALA A 84 1.23 -11.35 6.23
N ARG A 85 1.03 -10.71 5.07
CA ARG A 85 0.58 -11.36 3.82
C ARG A 85 1.62 -12.23 3.16
N GLY A 86 2.83 -12.32 3.73
CA GLY A 86 3.83 -13.29 3.36
C GLY A 86 4.98 -12.74 2.52
N LEU A 87 5.10 -11.42 2.29
CA LEU A 87 6.27 -10.88 1.58
C LEU A 87 7.56 -11.14 2.40
N LYS A 88 8.31 -12.17 2.01
CA LYS A 88 9.50 -12.65 2.73
C LYS A 88 10.80 -12.05 2.23
N VAL A 89 10.90 -11.85 0.92
CA VAL A 89 12.10 -11.28 0.30
C VAL A 89 11.96 -9.77 0.31
N LEU A 90 12.82 -9.12 1.08
CA LEU A 90 12.87 -7.66 1.13
C LEU A 90 13.36 -7.12 -0.23
N PRO A 91 12.82 -5.97 -0.66
CA PRO A 91 13.31 -5.30 -1.85
C PRO A 91 14.73 -4.79 -1.64
N GLU A 92 15.49 -4.70 -2.74
CA GLU A 92 16.87 -4.22 -2.72
C GLU A 92 16.92 -2.70 -2.54
N ILE A 93 15.91 -1.99 -3.04
CA ILE A 93 15.81 -0.52 -2.95
C ILE A 93 14.39 -0.13 -2.55
N ALA A 94 14.29 0.73 -1.52
CA ALA A 94 13.08 1.45 -1.18
C ALA A 94 13.24 2.94 -1.55
N VAL A 95 12.22 3.49 -2.21
CA VAL A 95 12.15 4.90 -2.59
C VAL A 95 10.94 5.50 -1.90
N GLY A 96 11.14 6.61 -1.21
CA GLY A 96 10.08 7.39 -0.58
C GLY A 96 10.35 8.87 -0.76
N ASP A 97 9.37 9.68 -0.40
CA ASP A 97 9.51 11.12 -0.34
C ASP A 97 10.44 11.56 0.81
N GLY A 98 10.64 12.88 0.94
CA GLY A 98 11.46 13.45 2.02
C GLY A 98 10.83 13.34 3.42
N GLY A 99 9.58 12.88 3.53
CA GLY A 99 8.89 12.68 4.79
C GLY A 99 9.52 11.57 5.64
N MET A 100 9.82 11.88 6.90
CA MET A 100 10.45 10.92 7.84
C MET A 100 9.52 9.76 8.26
N GLY A 101 8.22 9.85 7.99
CA GLY A 101 7.23 8.86 8.46
C GLY A 101 7.46 7.47 7.87
N PHE A 102 7.75 7.39 6.57
CA PHE A 102 8.02 6.12 5.90
C PHE A 102 9.34 5.50 6.37
N TRP A 103 10.42 6.29 6.45
CA TRP A 103 11.73 5.81 6.83
C TRP A 103 11.77 5.26 8.26
N LYS A 104 11.13 5.96 9.22
CA LYS A 104 10.97 5.46 10.60
C LYS A 104 10.21 4.13 10.65
N ALA A 105 9.13 4.02 9.88
CA ALA A 105 8.34 2.80 9.83
C ALA A 105 9.12 1.62 9.23
N LEU A 106 9.98 1.88 8.24
CA LEU A 106 10.80 0.87 7.60
C LEU A 106 11.88 0.32 8.56
N ASP A 107 12.47 1.16 9.41
CA ASP A 107 13.45 0.73 10.43
C ASP A 107 12.84 -0.17 11.52
N GLU A 108 11.52 -0.09 11.73
CA GLU A 108 10.80 -0.83 12.77
C GLU A 108 10.21 -2.18 12.32
N VAL A 109 10.25 -2.51 11.02
CA VAL A 109 9.57 -3.69 10.41
C VAL A 109 10.55 -4.67 9.80
#